data_AF-A0A0F7LJN5-F1
#
_entry.id   AF-A0A0F7LJN5-F1
#
_cell.length_a   1.000
_cell.length_b   1.000
_cell.length_c   1.000
_cell.angle_alpha   90.00
_cell.angle_beta   90.00
_cell.angle_gamma   90.00
#
_symmetry.space_group_name_H-M   'P 1'
#
loop_
_entity.id
_entity.type
_entity.pdbx_description
1 polymer ?
#
loop_
_entity_poly.entity_id
_entity_poly.type
_entity_poly.pdbx_seq_one_letter_code
_entity_poly.pdbx_strand_id
1 'polypeptide(L)'
;MKSTIIFPYLLFFLTLSTIASLFIITLLIRFVVGMIAYYQFGEIDFSLNDVIYAVKVGIAGGIPLGIGASILANLKESKEKFPPSDS
;
A
#
# COMPACT_ATOMS: atom_id res chain seq x y z
N MET A 1 -5.58 25.44 15.77
CA MET A 1 -6.80 24.77 15.24
C MET A 1 -6.69 24.25 13.79
N LYS A 2 -5.61 24.49 13.04
CA LYS A 2 -5.48 24.04 11.63
C LYS A 2 -4.98 22.58 11.46
N SER A 3 -4.41 21.99 12.52
CA SER A 3 -3.70 20.70 12.47
C SER A 3 -4.61 19.46 12.47
N THR A 4 -5.81 19.55 13.06
CA THR A 4 -6.65 18.36 13.32
C THR A 4 -7.36 17.84 12.06
N ILE A 5 -7.58 18.69 11.06
CA ILE A 5 -8.26 18.32 9.80
C ILE A 5 -7.28 17.68 8.81
N ILE A 6 -5.98 17.97 8.92
CA ILE A 6 -4.93 17.48 8.02
C ILE A 6 -4.62 16.00 8.30
N PHE A 7 -4.69 15.59 9.57
CA PHE A 7 -4.40 14.22 10.00
C PHE A 7 -5.29 13.14 9.34
N PRO A 8 -6.64 13.22 9.39
CA PRO A 8 -7.51 12.23 8.74
C PRO A 8 -7.35 12.23 7.21
N TYR A 9 -7.06 13.39 6.62
CA TYR A 9 -6.79 13.50 5.19
C TYR A 9 -5.49 12.79 4.80
N LEU A 10 -4.41 13.01 5.56
CA LEU A 10 -3.12 12.36 5.34
C LEU A 10 -3.23 10.84 5.52
N LEU A 11 -3.93 10.38 6.56
CA LEU A 11 -4.17 8.96 6.83
C LEU A 11 -4.94 8.31 5.68
N PHE A 12 -6.03 8.93 5.22
CA PHE A 12 -6.83 8.43 4.11
C PHE A 12 -6.01 8.36 2.81
N PHE A 13 -5.26 9.42 2.50
CA PHE A 13 -4.42 9.46 1.30
C PHE A 13 -3.32 8.40 1.32
N LEU A 14 -2.59 8.27 2.44
CA LEU A 14 -1.57 7.24 2.59
C LEU A 14 -2.16 5.84 2.47
N THR A 15 -3.29 5.59 3.14
CA THR A 15 -3.96 4.28 3.12
C THR A 15 -4.47 3.92 1.73
N LEU A 16 -5.06 4.87 1.02
CA LEU A 16 -5.52 4.63 -0.34
C LEU A 16 -4.34 4.35 -1.28
N SER A 17 -3.24 5.10 -1.12
CA SER A 17 -2.03 4.90 -1.92
C SER A 17 -1.35 3.54 -1.67
N THR A 18 -1.31 3.07 -0.42
CA THR A 18 -0.73 1.77 -0.07
C THR A 18 -1.61 0.62 -0.56
N ILE A 19 -2.93 0.74 -0.45
CA ILE A 19 -3.88 -0.23 -1.03
C ILE A 19 -3.69 -0.33 -2.54
N ALA A 20 -3.68 0.81 -3.24
CA ALA A 20 -3.51 0.86 -4.69
C ALA A 20 -2.15 0.28 -5.13
N SER A 21 -1.08 0.62 -4.42
CA SER A 21 0.27 0.11 -4.70
C SER A 21 0.34 -1.41 -4.54
N LEU A 22 -0.14 -1.95 -3.42
CA LEU A 22 -0.17 -3.40 -3.19
C LEU A 22 -1.05 -4.14 -4.20
N PHE A 23 -2.19 -3.54 -4.56
CA PHE A 23 -3.06 -4.09 -5.59
C PHE A 23 -2.31 -4.21 -6.94
N ILE A 24 -1.70 -3.12 -7.41
CA ILE A 24 -0.95 -3.10 -8.68
C ILE A 24 0.20 -4.10 -8.66
N ILE A 25 0.99 -4.13 -7.58
CA ILE A 25 2.12 -5.06 -7.43
C ILE A 25 1.62 -6.52 -7.48
N THR A 26 0.56 -6.84 -6.74
CA THR A 26 0.02 -8.21 -6.70
C THR A 26 -0.53 -8.63 -8.06
N LEU A 27 -1.20 -7.72 -8.77
CA LEU A 27 -1.73 -7.96 -10.11
C LEU A 27 -0.60 -8.18 -11.12
N LEU A 28 0.46 -7.36 -11.07
CA LEU A 28 1.63 -7.53 -11.93
C LEU A 28 2.34 -8.86 -11.66
N ILE A 29 2.51 -9.26 -10.39
CA ILE A 29 3.10 -10.56 -10.06
C ILE A 29 2.27 -11.69 -10.65
N ARG A 30 0.94 -11.67 -10.45
CA ARG A 30 0.03 -12.68 -11.01
C ARG A 30 0.05 -12.70 -12.54
N PHE A 31 0.15 -11.54 -13.17
CA PHE A 31 0.23 -11.43 -14.62
C PHE A 31 1.54 -12.01 -15.17
N VAL A 32 2.67 -11.73 -14.52
CA VAL A 32 3.98 -12.30 -14.89
C VAL A 32 3.98 -13.82 -14.70
N VAL A 33 3.43 -14.30 -13.58
CA VAL A 33 3.28 -15.75 -13.33
C VAL A 33 2.42 -16.41 -14.41
N GLY A 34 1.29 -15.80 -14.77
CA GLY A 34 0.41 -16.29 -15.84
C GLY A 34 1.11 -16.30 -17.21
N MET A 35 1.93 -15.30 -17.53
CA MET A 35 2.75 -15.32 -18.75
C MET A 35 3.76 -16.46 -18.74
N ILE A 36 4.48 -16.68 -17.64
CA ILE A 36 5.45 -17.78 -17.53
C ILE A 36 4.74 -19.12 -17.69
N ALA A 37 3.57 -19.30 -17.05
CA ALA A 37 2.76 -20.50 -17.17
C ALA A 37 2.29 -20.74 -18.61
N TYR A 38 1.89 -19.67 -19.32
CA TYR A 38 1.52 -19.75 -20.74
C TYR A 38 2.67 -20.24 -21.61
N TYR A 39 3.89 -19.74 -21.40
CA TYR A 39 5.06 -20.20 -22.16
C TYR A 39 5.46 -21.65 -21.85
N GLN A 40 5.19 -22.16 -20.64
CA GLN A 40 5.58 -23.51 -20.24
C GLN A 40 4.52 -24.58 -20.53
N PHE A 41 3.25 -24.25 -20.31
CA PHE A 41 2.13 -25.21 -20.33
C PHE A 41 1.10 -24.91 -21.43
N GLY A 42 1.20 -23.76 -22.11
CA GLY A 42 0.26 -23.34 -23.16
C GLY A 42 -1.08 -22.81 -22.64
N GLU A 43 -1.27 -22.74 -21.32
CA GLU A 43 -2.50 -22.28 -20.68
C GLU A 43 -2.28 -20.92 -19.99
N ILE A 44 -3.22 -20.00 -20.19
CA ILE A 44 -3.23 -18.71 -19.49
C ILE A 44 -3.92 -18.92 -18.13
N ASP A 45 -3.12 -19.17 -17.09
CA ASP A 45 -3.59 -19.22 -15.70
C ASP A 45 -3.70 -17.80 -15.12
N PHE A 46 -4.55 -16.98 -15.75
CA PHE A 46 -4.89 -15.64 -15.28
C PHE A 46 -6.40 -15.46 -15.34
N SER A 47 -7.04 -15.40 -14.17
CA SER A 47 -8.49 -15.37 -14.04
C SER A 47 -8.98 -14.15 -13.25
N LEU A 48 -10.28 -13.88 -13.32
CA LEU A 48 -10.94 -12.89 -12.45
C LEU A 48 -10.72 -13.18 -10.96
N ASN A 49 -10.48 -14.45 -10.61
CA ASN A 49 -10.14 -14.84 -9.24
C ASN A 49 -8.83 -14.21 -8.76
N ASP A 50 -7.83 -14.05 -9.62
CA ASP A 50 -6.56 -13.39 -9.29
C ASP A 50 -6.73 -11.89 -9.06
N VAL A 51 -7.63 -11.26 -9.82
CA VAL A 51 -7.98 -9.85 -9.63
C VAL A 51 -8.69 -9.65 -8.30
N ILE A 52 -9.67 -10.51 -7.98
CA ILE A 52 -10.36 -10.48 -6.68
C ILE A 52 -9.38 -10.73 -5.53
N TYR A 53 -8.44 -11.67 -5.72
CA TYR A 53 -7.38 -11.93 -4.75
C TYR A 53 -6.48 -10.71 -4.55
N ALA A 54 -6.05 -10.06 -5.62
CA ALA A 54 -5.24 -8.84 -5.54
C ALA A 54 -5.98 -7.71 -4.82
N VAL A 55 -7.29 -7.54 -5.03
CA VAL A 55 -8.10 -6.56 -4.28
C VAL A 55 -8.12 -6.90 -2.79
N LYS A 56 -8.34 -8.18 -2.44
CA LYS A 56 -8.34 -8.63 -1.05
C LYS A 56 -7.00 -8.39 -0.36
N VAL A 57 -5.90 -8.73 -1.02
CA VAL A 57 -4.54 -8.51 -0.50
C VAL A 57 -4.24 -7.02 -0.38
N GLY A 58 -4.62 -6.23 -1.38
CA GLY A 58 -4.46 -4.77 -1.37
C GLY A 58 -5.17 -4.13 -0.18
N ILE A 59 -6.43 -4.50 0.09
CA ILE A 59 -7.18 -3.97 1.23
C ILE A 59 -6.61 -4.50 2.56
N ALA A 60 -6.39 -5.81 2.67
CA ALA A 60 -5.93 -6.44 3.91
C ALA A 60 -4.54 -5.97 4.34
N GLY A 61 -3.62 -5.78 3.40
CA GLY A 61 -2.27 -5.28 3.65
C GLY A 61 -2.18 -3.76 3.66
N GLY A 62 -2.94 -3.09 2.79
CA GLY A 62 -2.83 -1.65 2.58
C GLY A 62 -3.37 -0.82 3.73
N ILE A 63 -4.42 -1.29 4.43
CA ILE A 63 -4.95 -0.63 5.63
C ILE A 63 -3.91 -0.55 6.76
N PRO A 64 -3.34 -1.66 7.27
CA PRO A 64 -2.35 -1.59 8.33
C PRO A 64 -1.07 -0.85 7.91
N LEU A 65 -0.62 -1.00 6.64
CA LEU A 65 0.50 -0.24 6.10
C LEU A 65 0.23 1.27 6.05
N GLY A 66 -0.96 1.67 5.61
CA GLY A 66 -1.36 3.07 5.54
C GLY A 66 -1.42 3.74 6.91
N ILE A 67 -1.98 3.04 7.90
CA ILE A 67 -2.01 3.48 9.29
C ILE A 67 -0.59 3.61 9.85
N GLY A 68 0.26 2.59 9.67
CA GLY A 68 1.65 2.61 10.12
C GLY A 68 2.47 3.74 9.49
N ALA A 69 2.31 3.95 8.17
CA ALA A 69 2.96 5.03 7.45
C ALA A 69 2.48 6.41 7.95
N SER A 70 1.20 6.56 8.30
CA SER A 70 0.66 7.80 8.87
C SER A 70 1.27 8.08 10.25
N ILE A 71 1.37 7.07 11.12
CA ILE A 71 2.02 7.21 12.43
C ILE A 71 3.49 7.63 12.25
N LEU A 72 4.20 6.99 11.34
CA LEU A 72 5.61 7.29 11.07
C LEU A 72 5.81 8.71 10.52
N ALA A 73 4.92 9.17 9.62
CA ALA A 73 4.94 10.54 9.10
C ALA A 73 4.77 11.57 10.23
N ASN A 74 3.88 11.31 11.19
CA ASN A 74 3.67 12.19 12.35
C ASN A 74 4.88 12.19 13.30
N LEU A 75 5.52 11.03 13.52
CA LEU A 75 6.75 10.95 14.32
C LEU A 75 7.89 11.77 13.68
N LYS A 76 8.00 11.74 12.35
CA LYS A 76 8.98 12.54 11.62
C LYS A 76 8.73 14.04 11.78
N GLU A 77 7.47 14.49 11.62
CA GLU A 77 7.10 15.89 11.80
C GLU A 77 7.36 16.37 13.25
N SER A 78 7.17 15.51 14.25
CA SER A 78 7.47 15.80 15.65
C SER A 78 8.98 15.97 15.90
N LYS A 79 9.82 15.12 15.30
CA LYS A 79 11.29 15.24 15.38
C LYS A 79 11.83 16.49 14.68
N GLU A 80 11.22 16.94 13.60
CA GLU A 80 11.62 18.18 12.91
C GLU A 80 11.24 19.44 13.71
N LYS A 81 10.14 19.41 14.48
CA LYS A 81 9.71 20.53 15.32
C LYS A 81 10.45 20.62 16.66
N PHE A 82 10.92 19.50 17.17
CA PHE A 82 11.74 19.42 18.38
C PHE A 82 13.04 18.70 18.05
N PRO A 83 14.02 19.41 17.44
CA PRO A 83 15.35 18.82 17.25
C PRO A 83 15.89 18.41 18.62
N PRO A 84 16.55 17.24 18.74
CA PRO A 84 17.21 16.88 19.97
C PRO A 84 18.16 18.02 20.36
N SER A 85 18.07 18.51 21.60
CA SER A 85 19.08 19.44 22.08
C SER A 85 20.38 18.67 22.18
N ASP A 86 21.28 18.91 21.24
CA ASP A 86 22.65 18.41 21.33
C ASP A 86 23.22 18.85 22.68
N SER A 87 23.54 17.86 23.52
CA SER A 87 24.23 18.00 24.81
C SER A 87 25.55 17.27 24.74
#